data_AF-A0A6C1B8P3-F1
#
_entry.id   AF-A0A6C1B8P3-F1
#
_cell.length_a   1.000
_cell.length_b   1.000
_cell.length_c   1.000
_cell.angle_alpha   90.00
_cell.angle_beta   90.00
_cell.angle_gamma   90.00
#
_symmetry.space_group_name_H-M   'P 1'
#
loop_
_entity.id
_entity.type
_entity.pdbx_description
1 polymer ?
#
loop_
_entity_poly.entity_id
_entity_poly.type
_entity_poly.pdbx_seq_one_letter_code
_entity_poly.pdbx_strand_id
1 'polypeptide(L)'
;MAALSRRRRTLDFWPGFVDALAALLMVMIFVILIFTIGQFVLSDAVSGRDRAIARLNADLATLAKQLSLATDARTQAEAQLAELSASLAQAQGRQKQLTLDLQQSESKRQSAEEDAARLVNDIAALQRLKADLEAEVARLGTALDTSEGKLKEQSEVSERALAQVELLNRQLAAVRTQLETLNNALDAAKAAARDKDLKIEALGKELNLALAQKARELARYRSEFFGRLREVLGQRDDIQIVGDRFVFSSEVLFDSASDAVSDSGRQQLAQLATTLKTLAREIPDDVPWVLQVDGHTDRRPIHTERFPSNWELSTARAIAIVKFLRDRGIPANRLAATGYGQFHPLDPHDTAAAYARNRRIELKLTAP
;
A
#
# COMPACT_ATOMS: atom_id res chain seq x y z
N MET A 1 34.15 -145.45 -170.91
CA MET A 1 35.35 -146.33 -170.84
C MET A 1 35.40 -146.95 -169.45
N ALA A 2 35.35 -148.29 -169.29
CA ALA A 2 36.51 -149.20 -169.05
C ALA A 2 37.20 -148.97 -167.68
N ALA A 3 37.66 -149.91 -166.84
CA ALA A 3 37.77 -151.38 -166.79
C ALA A 3 38.16 -151.86 -165.36
N LEU A 4 37.82 -153.12 -165.02
CA LEU A 4 38.50 -154.17 -164.20
C LEU A 4 39.54 -153.84 -163.08
N SER A 5 39.41 -154.45 -161.89
CA SER A 5 40.29 -155.55 -161.35
C SER A 5 40.01 -155.91 -159.87
N ARG A 6 40.63 -157.01 -159.39
CA ARG A 6 40.21 -158.00 -158.36
C ARG A 6 41.16 -158.03 -157.13
N ARG A 7 40.72 -158.74 -156.05
CA ARG A 7 41.44 -159.29 -154.85
C ARG A 7 41.51 -158.35 -153.62
N ARG A 8 41.38 -158.81 -152.36
CA ARG A 8 41.35 -160.16 -151.74
C ARG A 8 40.61 -160.06 -150.39
N ARG A 9 39.77 -161.05 -150.07
CA ARG A 9 39.14 -161.28 -148.75
C ARG A 9 40.06 -162.11 -147.86
N THR A 10 40.08 -161.82 -146.56
CA THR A 10 40.25 -162.80 -145.47
C THR A 10 39.33 -162.40 -144.32
N LEU A 11 38.45 -163.34 -143.96
CA LEU A 11 37.65 -163.38 -142.73
C LEU A 11 38.59 -163.69 -141.55
N ASP A 12 38.25 -163.27 -140.32
CA ASP A 12 38.44 -164.08 -139.09
C ASP A 12 37.72 -163.49 -137.85
N PHE A 13 36.74 -164.27 -137.38
CA PHE A 13 36.24 -164.61 -136.04
C PHE A 13 35.94 -163.55 -134.94
N TRP A 14 34.68 -163.62 -134.47
CA TRP A 14 33.97 -162.81 -133.49
C TRP A 14 33.46 -163.71 -132.32
N PRO A 15 33.48 -163.24 -131.05
CA PRO A 15 32.57 -163.75 -130.01
C PRO A 15 31.80 -162.62 -129.29
N GLY A 16 30.47 -162.76 -129.16
CA GLY A 16 29.51 -161.74 -128.68
C GLY A 16 29.26 -161.65 -127.16
N PHE A 17 30.22 -161.93 -126.27
CA PHE A 17 30.00 -161.83 -124.81
C PHE A 17 30.33 -160.46 -124.19
N VAL A 18 31.01 -159.57 -124.93
CA VAL A 18 31.42 -158.24 -124.42
C VAL A 18 30.24 -157.26 -124.33
N ASP A 19 29.18 -157.45 -125.13
CA ASP A 19 28.05 -156.51 -125.20
C ASP A 19 27.11 -156.60 -123.99
N ALA A 20 26.93 -157.78 -123.40
CA ALA A 20 26.08 -157.97 -122.22
C ALA A 20 26.67 -157.32 -120.95
N LEU A 21 28.00 -157.25 -120.83
CA LEU A 21 28.68 -156.73 -119.63
C LEU A 21 28.73 -155.19 -119.63
N ALA A 22 28.83 -154.56 -120.80
CA ALA A 22 28.79 -153.10 -120.95
C ALA A 22 27.39 -152.52 -120.69
N ALA A 23 26.33 -153.20 -121.14
CA ALA A 23 24.94 -152.77 -120.90
C ALA A 23 24.57 -152.74 -119.41
N LEU A 24 25.02 -153.75 -118.65
CA LEU A 24 24.74 -153.85 -117.21
C LEU A 24 25.45 -152.73 -116.42
N LEU A 25 26.66 -152.35 -116.84
CA LEU A 25 27.44 -151.27 -116.24
C LEU A 25 26.80 -149.89 -116.50
N MET A 26 26.25 -149.64 -117.68
CA MET A 26 25.52 -148.41 -117.99
C MET A 26 24.25 -148.23 -117.15
N VAL A 27 23.46 -149.31 -116.96
CA VAL A 27 22.26 -149.25 -116.11
C VAL A 27 22.63 -148.94 -114.66
N MET A 28 23.70 -149.55 -114.15
CA MET A 28 24.17 -149.30 -112.79
C MET A 28 24.61 -147.84 -112.61
N ILE A 29 25.37 -147.28 -113.55
CA ILE A 29 25.77 -145.86 -113.53
C ILE A 29 24.53 -144.95 -113.60
N PHE A 30 23.54 -145.28 -114.43
CA PHE A 30 22.32 -144.48 -114.59
C PHE A 30 21.48 -144.45 -113.31
N VAL A 31 21.33 -145.59 -112.63
CA VAL A 31 20.62 -145.68 -111.34
C VAL A 31 21.36 -144.89 -110.26
N ILE A 32 22.69 -144.98 -110.21
CA ILE A 32 23.51 -144.18 -109.29
C ILE A 32 23.40 -142.68 -109.60
N LEU A 33 23.35 -142.29 -110.88
CA LEU A 33 23.18 -140.89 -111.29
C LEU A 33 21.81 -140.33 -110.86
N ILE A 34 20.73 -141.06 -111.09
CA ILE A 34 19.39 -140.65 -110.63
C ILE A 34 19.34 -140.56 -109.11
N PHE A 35 19.91 -141.54 -108.41
CA PHE A 35 19.95 -141.53 -106.95
C PHE A 35 20.77 -140.35 -106.40
N THR A 36 21.93 -140.05 -106.98
CA THR A 36 22.77 -138.91 -106.58
C THR A 36 22.11 -137.57 -106.88
N ILE A 37 21.41 -137.43 -108.02
CA ILE A 37 20.60 -136.24 -108.32
C ILE A 37 19.43 -136.12 -107.34
N GLY A 38 18.74 -137.22 -107.03
CA GLY A 38 17.65 -137.24 -106.05
C GLY A 38 18.12 -136.87 -104.63
N GLN A 39 19.28 -137.39 -104.22
CA GLN A 39 19.94 -137.02 -102.96
C GLN A 39 20.37 -135.54 -102.96
N PHE A 40 20.88 -135.02 -104.08
CA PHE A 40 21.23 -133.61 -104.20
C PHE A 40 20.01 -132.69 -104.12
N VAL A 41 18.92 -133.01 -104.82
CA VAL A 41 17.68 -132.21 -104.77
C VAL A 41 17.03 -132.27 -103.38
N LEU A 42 17.03 -133.44 -102.72
CA LEU A 42 16.54 -133.57 -101.36
C LEU A 42 17.44 -132.83 -100.36
N SER A 43 18.76 -132.92 -100.52
CA SER A 43 19.72 -132.19 -99.69
C SER A 43 19.63 -130.68 -99.90
N ASP A 44 19.42 -130.21 -101.13
CA ASP A 44 19.23 -128.79 -101.43
C ASP A 44 17.89 -128.28 -100.86
N ALA A 45 16.81 -129.06 -100.99
CA ALA A 45 15.50 -128.73 -100.40
C ALA A 45 15.52 -128.72 -98.87
N VAL A 46 16.18 -129.71 -98.24
CA VAL A 46 16.37 -129.77 -96.79
C VAL A 46 17.29 -128.63 -96.32
N SER A 47 18.40 -128.38 -97.02
CA SER A 47 19.32 -127.28 -96.68
C SER A 47 18.70 -125.90 -96.89
N GLY A 48 17.79 -125.74 -97.86
CA GLY A 48 17.02 -124.52 -98.09
C GLY A 48 16.00 -124.30 -96.98
N ARG A 49 15.33 -125.35 -96.52
CA ARG A 49 14.46 -125.32 -95.34
C ARG A 49 15.25 -124.99 -94.07
N ASP A 50 16.42 -125.59 -93.89
CA ASP A 50 17.31 -125.31 -92.74
C ASP A 50 17.81 -123.86 -92.76
N ARG A 51 18.17 -123.33 -93.93
CA ARG A 51 18.53 -121.90 -94.11
C ARG A 51 17.35 -120.97 -93.80
N ALA A 52 16.14 -121.31 -94.23
CA ALA A 52 14.94 -120.52 -93.94
C ALA A 52 14.59 -120.54 -92.44
N ILE A 53 14.72 -121.69 -91.77
CA ILE A 53 14.54 -121.82 -90.31
C ILE A 53 15.62 -121.02 -89.56
N ALA A 54 16.89 -121.10 -89.99
CA ALA A 54 17.98 -120.33 -89.39
C ALA A 54 17.75 -118.81 -89.52
N ARG A 55 17.27 -118.35 -90.68
CA ARG A 55 16.91 -116.95 -90.91
C ARG A 55 15.72 -116.52 -90.06
N LEU A 56 14.66 -117.32 -90.00
CA LEU A 56 13.50 -117.05 -89.14
C LEU A 56 13.88 -117.02 -87.65
N ASN A 57 14.77 -117.91 -87.20
CA ASN A 57 15.29 -117.89 -85.83
C ASN A 57 16.13 -116.64 -85.56
N ALA A 58 16.93 -116.17 -86.52
CA ALA A 58 17.69 -114.93 -86.40
C ALA A 58 16.78 -113.68 -86.39
N ASP A 59 15.74 -113.67 -87.24
CA ASP A 59 14.73 -112.62 -87.27
C ASP A 59 13.91 -112.61 -85.97
N LEU A 60 13.50 -113.79 -85.46
CA LEU A 60 12.85 -113.94 -84.15
C LEU A 60 13.74 -113.46 -83.00
N ALA A 61 15.05 -113.78 -83.03
CA ALA A 61 15.99 -113.30 -82.02
C ALA A 61 16.15 -111.77 -82.08
N THR A 62 16.14 -111.19 -83.28
CA THR A 62 16.22 -109.74 -83.49
C THR A 62 14.94 -109.05 -83.01
N LEU A 63 13.77 -109.58 -83.35
CA LEU A 63 12.47 -109.10 -82.89
C LEU A 63 12.34 -109.22 -81.37
N ALA A 64 12.76 -110.34 -80.77
CA ALA A 64 12.79 -110.52 -79.32
C ALA A 64 13.70 -109.47 -78.65
N LYS A 65 14.87 -109.18 -79.23
CA LYS A 65 15.78 -108.14 -78.74
C LYS A 65 15.15 -106.74 -78.85
N GLN A 66 14.51 -106.42 -79.97
CA GLN A 66 13.82 -105.13 -80.15
C GLN A 66 12.63 -104.98 -79.20
N LEU A 67 11.85 -106.05 -79.00
CA LEU A 67 10.75 -106.07 -78.05
C LEU A 67 11.24 -105.90 -76.62
N SER A 68 12.36 -106.52 -76.24
CA SER A 68 13.01 -106.31 -74.94
C SER A 68 13.42 -104.85 -74.78
N LEU A 69 14.15 -104.27 -75.74
CA LEU A 69 14.58 -102.87 -75.69
C LEU A 69 13.40 -101.89 -75.64
N ALA A 70 12.34 -102.15 -76.38
CA ALA A 70 11.12 -101.34 -76.35
C ALA A 70 10.38 -101.48 -74.99
N THR A 71 10.37 -102.68 -74.40
CA THR A 71 9.81 -102.93 -73.07
C THR A 71 10.65 -102.23 -71.99
N ASP A 72 11.98 -102.26 -72.09
CA ASP A 72 12.90 -101.57 -71.20
C ASP A 72 12.75 -100.05 -71.30
N ALA A 73 12.68 -99.50 -72.52
CA ALA A 73 12.43 -98.07 -72.74
C ALA A 73 11.06 -97.63 -72.20
N ARG A 74 10.02 -98.46 -72.39
CA ARG A 74 8.68 -98.20 -71.85
C ARG A 74 8.68 -98.21 -70.32
N THR A 75 9.31 -99.20 -69.69
CA THR A 75 9.40 -99.27 -68.22
C THR A 75 10.20 -98.11 -67.64
N GLN A 76 11.28 -97.67 -68.31
CA GLN A 76 12.02 -96.46 -67.94
C GLN A 76 11.18 -95.19 -68.06
N ALA A 77 10.41 -95.03 -69.15
CA ALA A 77 9.51 -93.90 -69.32
C ALA A 77 8.37 -93.90 -68.28
N GLU A 78 7.80 -95.07 -67.97
CA GLU A 78 6.80 -95.23 -66.91
C GLU A 78 7.38 -94.85 -65.53
N ALA A 79 8.63 -95.23 -65.24
CA ALA A 79 9.33 -94.83 -64.01
C ALA A 79 9.59 -93.31 -63.95
N GLN A 80 10.04 -92.68 -65.04
CA GLN A 80 10.22 -91.24 -65.12
C GLN A 80 8.91 -90.46 -64.95
N LEU A 81 7.82 -90.95 -65.55
CA LEU A 81 6.48 -90.36 -65.37
C LEU A 81 6.02 -90.48 -63.92
N ALA A 82 6.27 -91.61 -63.26
CA ALA A 82 5.97 -91.77 -61.84
C ALA A 82 6.77 -90.78 -60.98
N GLU A 83 8.08 -90.63 -61.22
CA GLU A 83 8.93 -89.67 -60.52
C GLU A 83 8.48 -88.22 -60.74
N LEU A 84 8.21 -87.83 -61.99
CA LEU A 84 7.71 -86.48 -62.32
C LEU A 84 6.35 -86.20 -61.67
N SER A 85 5.44 -87.19 -61.66
CA SER A 85 4.14 -87.05 -61.01
C SER A 85 4.25 -86.87 -59.49
N ALA A 86 5.18 -87.60 -58.85
CA ALA A 86 5.47 -87.46 -57.43
C ALA A 86 6.09 -86.10 -57.10
N SER A 87 7.03 -85.64 -57.92
CA SER A 87 7.64 -84.31 -57.79
C SER A 87 6.62 -83.19 -57.97
N LEU A 88 5.72 -83.30 -58.97
CA LEU A 88 4.63 -82.35 -59.18
C LEU A 88 3.68 -82.31 -57.97
N ALA A 89 3.28 -83.48 -57.46
CA ALA A 89 2.44 -83.56 -56.27
C ALA A 89 3.12 -82.93 -55.04
N GLN A 90 4.43 -83.13 -54.88
CA GLN A 90 5.20 -82.49 -53.82
C GLN A 90 5.28 -80.97 -53.99
N ALA A 91 5.54 -80.48 -55.20
CA ALA A 91 5.58 -79.05 -55.51
C ALA A 91 4.22 -78.39 -55.28
N GLN A 92 3.12 -79.03 -55.68
CA GLN A 92 1.75 -78.59 -55.40
C GLN A 92 1.45 -78.58 -53.90
N GLY A 93 1.94 -79.56 -53.14
CA GLY A 93 1.84 -79.58 -51.68
C GLY A 93 2.58 -78.41 -51.02
N ARG A 94 3.82 -78.14 -51.43
CA ARG A 94 4.60 -76.98 -50.96
C ARG A 94 3.93 -75.65 -51.34
N GLN A 95 3.39 -75.53 -52.55
CA GLN A 95 2.67 -74.34 -52.99
C GLN A 95 1.45 -74.08 -52.09
N LYS A 96 0.64 -75.11 -51.80
CA LYS A 96 -0.51 -74.99 -50.89
C LYS A 96 -0.09 -74.55 -49.49
N GLN A 97 0.99 -75.13 -48.96
CA GLN A 97 1.51 -74.75 -47.64
C GLN A 97 1.97 -73.28 -47.63
N LEU A 98 2.73 -72.86 -48.64
CA LEU A 98 3.19 -71.47 -48.77
C LEU A 98 2.02 -70.49 -48.87
N THR A 99 0.94 -70.84 -49.58
CA THR A 99 -0.26 -70.00 -49.63
C THR A 99 -0.94 -69.87 -48.27
N LEU A 100 -1.03 -70.96 -47.49
CA LEU A 100 -1.59 -70.92 -46.14
C LEU A 100 -0.72 -70.08 -45.19
N ASP A 101 0.60 -70.25 -45.25
CA ASP A 101 1.54 -69.50 -44.42
C ASP A 101 1.50 -68.00 -44.78
N LEU A 102 1.41 -67.67 -46.07
CA LEU A 102 1.25 -66.30 -46.54
C LEU A 102 -0.05 -65.68 -46.03
N GLN A 103 -1.18 -66.38 -46.17
CA GLN A 103 -2.48 -65.90 -45.67
C GLN A 103 -2.44 -65.68 -44.15
N GLN A 104 -1.83 -66.59 -43.39
CA GLN A 104 -1.67 -66.44 -41.95
C GLN A 104 -0.78 -65.24 -41.59
N SER A 105 0.32 -65.04 -42.32
CA SER A 105 1.21 -63.89 -42.13
C SER A 105 0.52 -62.57 -42.47
N GLU A 106 -0.30 -62.54 -43.52
CA GLU A 106 -1.08 -61.36 -43.90
C GLU A 106 -2.12 -61.00 -42.83
N SER A 107 -2.84 -61.99 -42.29
CA SER A 107 -3.79 -61.75 -41.19
C SER A 107 -3.10 -61.26 -39.92
N LYS A 108 -1.93 -61.83 -39.56
CA LYS A 108 -1.13 -61.34 -38.44
C LYS A 108 -0.64 -59.91 -38.66
N ARG A 109 -0.21 -59.58 -39.88
CA ARG A 109 0.22 -58.23 -40.26
C ARG A 109 -0.92 -57.23 -40.14
N GLN A 110 -2.12 -57.58 -40.62
CA GLN A 110 -3.31 -56.74 -40.50
C GLN A 110 -3.68 -56.47 -39.04
N SER A 111 -3.72 -57.51 -38.19
CA SER A 111 -3.98 -57.34 -36.75
C SER A 111 -2.93 -56.43 -36.10
N ALA A 112 -1.65 -56.62 -36.40
CA ALA A 112 -0.59 -55.78 -35.86
C ALA A 112 -0.67 -54.33 -36.35
N GLU A 113 -1.11 -54.12 -37.59
CA GLU A 113 -1.32 -52.79 -38.18
C GLU A 113 -2.49 -52.06 -37.51
N GLU A 114 -3.59 -52.78 -37.20
CA GLU A 114 -4.71 -52.26 -36.41
C GLU A 114 -4.30 -51.91 -34.98
N ASP A 115 -3.56 -52.78 -34.31
CA ASP A 115 -3.06 -52.53 -32.95
C ASP A 115 -2.08 -51.34 -32.92
N ALA A 116 -1.19 -51.24 -33.91
CA ALA A 116 -0.30 -50.09 -34.06
C ALA A 116 -1.07 -48.78 -34.26
N ALA A 117 -2.12 -48.79 -35.07
CA ALA A 117 -2.97 -47.63 -35.27
C ALA A 117 -3.70 -47.22 -33.97
N ARG A 118 -4.17 -48.18 -33.16
CA ARG A 118 -4.77 -47.91 -31.84
C ARG A 118 -3.75 -47.30 -30.88
N LEU A 119 -2.56 -47.87 -30.78
CA LEU A 119 -1.49 -47.36 -29.92
C LEU A 119 -1.06 -45.94 -30.31
N VAL A 120 -1.00 -45.62 -31.62
CA VAL A 120 -0.71 -44.26 -32.08
C VAL A 120 -1.77 -43.27 -31.60
N ASN A 121 -3.05 -43.64 -31.66
CA ASN A 121 -4.13 -42.80 -31.15
C ASN A 121 -4.07 -42.62 -29.63
N ASP A 122 -3.78 -43.69 -28.87
CA ASP A 122 -3.65 -43.64 -27.42
C ASP A 122 -2.45 -42.78 -27.00
N ILE A 123 -1.31 -42.90 -27.68
CA ILE A 123 -0.13 -42.05 -27.45
C ILE A 123 -0.48 -40.58 -27.70
N ALA A 124 -1.20 -40.27 -28.78
CA ALA A 124 -1.63 -38.91 -29.06
C ALA A 124 -2.59 -38.37 -27.98
N ALA A 125 -3.49 -39.21 -27.46
CA ALA A 125 -4.39 -38.84 -26.37
C ALA A 125 -3.63 -38.59 -25.06
N LEU A 126 -2.69 -39.46 -24.71
CA LEU A 126 -1.84 -39.31 -23.52
C LEU A 126 -0.94 -38.09 -23.61
N GLN A 127 -0.42 -37.76 -24.78
CA GLN A 127 0.37 -36.55 -25.00
C GLN A 127 -0.45 -35.27 -24.77
N ARG A 128 -1.72 -35.26 -25.22
CA ARG A 128 -2.64 -34.14 -24.95
C ARG A 128 -2.94 -34.02 -23.46
N LEU A 129 -3.27 -35.13 -22.80
CA LEU A 129 -3.52 -35.14 -21.36
C LEU A 129 -2.30 -34.67 -20.56
N LYS A 130 -1.09 -35.09 -20.94
CA LYS A 130 0.16 -34.62 -20.32
C LYS A 130 0.32 -33.11 -20.47
N ALA A 131 0.07 -32.56 -21.67
CA ALA A 131 0.15 -31.12 -21.90
C ALA A 131 -0.88 -30.35 -21.07
N ASP A 132 -2.12 -30.86 -20.96
CA ASP A 132 -3.17 -30.25 -20.14
C ASP A 132 -2.82 -30.26 -18.65
N LEU A 133 -2.28 -31.37 -18.14
CA LEU A 133 -1.81 -31.49 -16.76
C LEU A 133 -0.62 -30.58 -16.46
N GLU A 134 0.35 -30.48 -17.38
CA GLU A 134 1.48 -29.56 -17.25
C GLU A 134 1.01 -28.10 -17.21
N ALA A 135 0.01 -27.74 -18.03
CA ALA A 135 -0.60 -26.41 -18.01
C ALA A 135 -1.34 -26.14 -16.69
N GLU A 136 -2.06 -27.12 -16.15
CA GLU A 136 -2.78 -26.97 -14.88
C GLU A 136 -1.83 -26.87 -13.68
N VAL A 137 -0.75 -27.66 -13.66
CA VAL A 137 0.30 -27.56 -12.64
C VAL A 137 0.96 -26.18 -12.69
N ALA A 138 1.24 -25.65 -13.89
CA ALA A 138 1.79 -24.29 -14.03
C ALA A 138 0.81 -23.23 -13.49
N ARG A 139 -0.49 -23.35 -13.79
CA ARG A 139 -1.52 -22.45 -13.24
C ARG A 139 -1.60 -22.52 -11.73
N LEU A 140 -1.64 -23.72 -11.16
CA LEU A 140 -1.67 -23.91 -9.70
C LEU A 140 -0.41 -23.35 -9.04
N GLY A 141 0.77 -23.52 -9.65
CA GLY A 141 2.01 -22.88 -9.19
C GLY A 141 1.90 -21.36 -9.14
N THR A 142 1.45 -20.73 -10.22
CA THR A 142 1.27 -19.26 -10.24
C THR A 142 0.21 -18.77 -9.25
N ALA A 143 -0.86 -19.54 -9.04
CA ALA A 143 -1.90 -19.23 -8.07
C ALA A 143 -1.39 -19.35 -6.62
N LEU A 144 -0.56 -20.36 -6.34
CA LEU A 144 0.09 -20.55 -5.05
C LEU A 144 1.07 -19.40 -4.77
N ASP A 145 1.96 -19.08 -5.70
CA ASP A 145 2.91 -17.96 -5.57
C ASP A 145 2.19 -16.63 -5.31
N THR A 146 1.07 -16.41 -6.02
CA THR A 146 0.23 -15.22 -5.81
C THR A 146 -0.41 -15.22 -4.42
N SER A 147 -0.90 -16.37 -3.96
CA SER A 147 -1.51 -16.52 -2.64
C SER A 147 -0.49 -16.33 -1.51
N GLU A 148 0.71 -16.90 -1.65
CA GLU A 148 1.83 -16.71 -0.71
C GLU A 148 2.28 -15.25 -0.66
N GLY A 149 2.39 -14.59 -1.82
CA GLY A 149 2.69 -13.17 -1.90
C GLY A 149 1.65 -12.31 -1.16
N LYS A 150 0.36 -12.56 -1.38
CA LYS A 150 -0.74 -11.87 -0.67
C LYS A 150 -0.73 -12.13 0.83
N LEU A 151 -0.46 -13.37 1.25
CA LEU A 151 -0.37 -13.73 2.67
C LEU A 151 0.79 -13.01 3.36
N LYS A 152 1.95 -12.94 2.70
CA LYS A 152 3.10 -12.20 3.21
C LYS A 152 2.80 -10.71 3.35
N GLU A 153 2.20 -10.10 2.33
CA GLU A 153 1.78 -8.70 2.38
C GLU A 153 0.78 -8.45 3.50
N GLN A 154 -0.22 -9.33 3.66
CA GLN A 154 -1.21 -9.23 4.74
C GLN A 154 -0.57 -9.39 6.12
N SER A 155 0.42 -10.30 6.27
CA SER A 155 1.17 -10.47 7.51
C SER A 155 1.97 -9.21 7.86
N GLU A 156 2.68 -8.63 6.89
CA GLU A 156 3.44 -7.38 7.09
C GLU A 156 2.52 -6.20 7.46
N VAL A 157 1.36 -6.09 6.82
CA VAL A 157 0.35 -5.08 7.15
C VAL A 157 -0.20 -5.29 8.55
N SER A 158 -0.49 -6.54 8.94
CA SER A 158 -0.96 -6.88 10.28
C SER A 158 0.08 -6.55 11.36
N GLU A 159 1.36 -6.89 11.13
CA GLU A 159 2.46 -6.55 12.04
C GLU A 159 2.62 -5.03 12.20
N ARG A 160 2.57 -4.28 11.09
CA ARG A 160 2.59 -2.80 11.14
C ARG A 160 1.40 -2.24 11.90
N ALA A 161 0.21 -2.79 11.69
CA ALA A 161 -1.00 -2.37 12.40
C ALA A 161 -0.90 -2.63 13.91
N LEU A 162 -0.39 -3.80 14.33
CA LEU A 162 -0.14 -4.13 15.73
C LEU A 162 0.87 -3.18 16.36
N ALA A 163 1.98 -2.89 15.68
CA ALA A 163 2.98 -1.92 16.15
C ALA A 163 2.38 -0.51 16.28
N GLN A 164 1.50 -0.11 15.36
CA GLN A 164 0.81 1.18 15.43
C GLN A 164 -0.17 1.26 16.62
N VAL A 165 -0.93 0.19 16.88
CA VAL A 165 -1.81 0.11 18.05
C VAL A 165 -1.02 0.19 19.34
N GLU A 166 0.12 -0.51 19.42
CA GLU A 166 0.99 -0.43 20.60
C GLU A 166 1.52 1.00 20.82
N LEU A 167 1.97 1.66 19.76
CA LEU A 167 2.42 3.05 19.82
C LEU A 167 1.30 3.99 20.29
N LEU A 168 0.10 3.86 19.71
CA LEU A 168 -1.06 4.68 20.10
C LEU A 168 -1.46 4.44 21.55
N ASN A 169 -1.39 3.20 22.04
CA ASN A 169 -1.65 2.89 23.44
C ASN A 169 -0.61 3.54 24.38
N ARG A 170 0.68 3.53 24.01
CA ARG A 170 1.72 4.24 24.76
C ARG A 170 1.50 5.75 24.76
N GLN A 171 1.12 6.32 23.61
CA GLN A 171 0.77 7.75 23.51
C GLN A 171 -0.45 8.10 24.36
N LEU A 172 -1.50 7.27 24.34
CA LEU A 172 -2.70 7.46 25.14
C LEU A 172 -2.39 7.42 26.65
N ALA A 173 -1.54 6.49 27.08
CA ALA A 173 -1.06 6.43 28.46
C ALA A 173 -0.30 7.71 28.84
N ALA A 174 0.60 8.18 27.99
CA ALA A 174 1.35 9.42 28.23
C ALA A 174 0.43 10.65 28.32
N VAL A 175 -0.57 10.77 27.43
CA VAL A 175 -1.56 11.85 27.48
C VAL A 175 -2.40 11.79 28.75
N ARG A 176 -2.80 10.59 29.21
CA ARG A 176 -3.52 10.43 30.48
C ARG A 176 -2.69 10.92 31.66
N THR A 177 -1.40 10.56 31.73
CA THR A 177 -0.49 11.06 32.75
C THR A 177 -0.32 12.58 32.67
N GLN A 178 -0.19 13.14 31.46
CA GLN A 178 -0.12 14.60 31.28
C GLN A 178 -1.39 15.30 31.79
N LEU A 179 -2.58 14.77 31.47
CA LEU A 179 -3.85 15.31 31.95
C LEU A 179 -3.93 15.27 33.49
N GLU A 180 -3.47 14.19 34.11
CA GLU A 180 -3.42 14.09 35.57
C GLU A 180 -2.50 15.14 36.18
N THR A 181 -1.29 15.32 35.62
CA THR A 181 -0.36 16.36 36.09
C THR A 181 -0.91 17.76 35.93
N LEU A 182 -1.58 18.05 34.80
CA LEU A 182 -2.22 19.35 34.56
C LEU A 182 -3.39 19.59 35.50
N ASN A 183 -4.19 18.57 35.79
CA ASN A 183 -5.30 18.70 36.72
C ASN A 183 -4.80 18.98 38.15
N ASN A 184 -3.77 18.26 38.59
CA ASN A 184 -3.13 18.49 39.89
C ASN A 184 -2.51 19.91 39.97
N ALA A 185 -1.86 20.36 38.90
CA ALA A 185 -1.31 21.72 38.82
C ALA A 185 -2.41 22.79 38.85
N LEU A 186 -3.54 22.56 38.18
CA LEU A 186 -4.69 23.45 38.19
C LEU A 186 -5.32 23.55 39.58
N ASP A 187 -5.48 22.42 40.28
CA ASP A 187 -6.04 22.41 41.63
C ASP A 187 -5.10 23.10 42.63
N ALA A 188 -3.79 22.89 42.52
CA ALA A 188 -2.80 23.64 43.28
C ALA A 188 -2.84 25.15 42.99
N ALA A 189 -2.98 25.54 41.72
CA ALA A 189 -3.10 26.94 41.33
C ALA A 189 -4.38 27.60 41.87
N LYS A 190 -5.52 26.88 41.84
CA LYS A 190 -6.79 27.34 42.42
C LYS A 190 -6.68 27.52 43.94
N ALA A 191 -6.06 26.58 44.64
CA ALA A 191 -5.83 26.68 46.08
C ALA A 191 -4.96 27.91 46.41
N ALA A 192 -3.86 28.10 45.68
CA ALA A 192 -2.98 29.26 45.86
C ALA A 192 -3.67 30.59 45.54
N ALA A 193 -4.57 30.63 44.55
CA ALA A 193 -5.38 31.81 44.26
C ALA A 193 -6.32 32.15 45.42
N ARG A 194 -7.01 31.13 45.96
CA ARG A 194 -7.90 31.30 47.12
C ARG A 194 -7.17 31.81 48.35
N ASP A 195 -5.96 31.30 48.63
CA ASP A 195 -5.13 31.79 49.74
C ASP A 195 -4.72 33.25 49.55
N LYS A 196 -4.40 33.66 48.32
CA LYS A 196 -4.11 35.06 48.00
C LYS A 196 -5.34 35.95 48.19
N ASP A 197 -6.52 35.51 47.77
CA ASP A 197 -7.76 36.27 47.95
C ASP A 197 -8.08 36.49 49.43
N LEU A 198 -7.93 35.45 50.26
CA LEU A 198 -8.09 35.55 51.71
C LEU A 198 -7.08 36.54 52.32
N LYS A 199 -5.83 36.54 51.83
CA LYS A 199 -4.80 37.49 52.28
C LYS A 199 -5.11 38.92 51.86
N ILE A 200 -5.61 39.13 50.64
CA ILE A 200 -6.04 40.44 50.14
C ILE A 200 -7.21 40.95 50.99
N GLU A 201 -8.20 40.10 51.31
CA GLU A 201 -9.32 40.48 52.16
C GLU A 201 -8.86 40.89 53.57
N ALA A 202 -7.95 40.10 54.17
CA ALA A 202 -7.38 40.40 55.49
C ALA A 202 -6.61 41.73 55.49
N LEU A 203 -5.73 41.95 54.51
CA LEU A 203 -4.99 43.20 54.35
C LEU A 203 -5.93 44.39 54.09
N GLY A 204 -6.99 44.20 53.32
CA GLY A 204 -8.01 45.22 53.09
C GLY A 204 -8.71 45.65 54.38
N LYS A 205 -9.07 44.68 55.25
CA LYS A 205 -9.66 44.98 56.57
C LYS A 205 -8.68 45.71 57.48
N GLU A 206 -7.43 45.27 57.52
CA GLU A 206 -6.38 45.90 58.33
C GLU A 206 -6.11 47.34 57.89
N LEU A 207 -5.98 47.57 56.58
CA LEU A 207 -5.78 48.89 56.01
C LEU A 207 -6.97 49.82 56.32
N ASN A 208 -8.20 49.33 56.15
CA ASN A 208 -9.39 50.11 56.46
C ASN A 208 -9.46 50.49 57.94
N LEU A 209 -9.09 49.58 58.85
CA LEU A 209 -9.04 49.87 60.28
C LEU A 209 -7.97 50.93 60.60
N ALA A 210 -6.77 50.81 60.01
CA ALA A 210 -5.69 51.77 60.17
C ALA A 210 -6.07 53.17 59.65
N LEU A 211 -6.70 53.24 58.47
CA LEU A 211 -7.22 54.48 57.89
C LEU A 211 -8.30 55.11 58.78
N ALA A 212 -9.24 54.31 59.29
CA ALA A 212 -10.28 54.79 60.20
C ALA A 212 -9.70 55.31 61.53
N GLN A 213 -8.62 54.70 62.04
CA GLN A 213 -7.91 55.20 63.20
C GLN A 213 -7.24 56.55 62.91
N LYS A 214 -6.49 56.66 61.81
CA LYS A 214 -5.83 57.92 61.40
C LYS A 214 -6.82 59.04 61.12
N ALA A 215 -7.98 58.74 60.50
CA ALA A 215 -9.04 59.71 60.29
C ALA A 215 -9.66 60.21 61.61
N ARG A 216 -9.84 59.33 62.60
CA ARG A 216 -10.31 59.71 63.95
C ARG A 216 -9.29 60.57 64.70
N GLU A 217 -8.00 60.23 64.62
CA GLU A 217 -6.90 61.03 65.17
C GLU A 217 -6.92 62.45 64.59
N LEU A 218 -7.00 62.57 63.25
CA LEU A 218 -7.09 63.86 62.56
C LEU A 218 -8.33 64.67 62.98
N ALA A 219 -9.50 64.02 63.07
CA ALA A 219 -10.74 64.68 63.45
C ALA A 219 -10.72 65.21 64.90
N ARG A 220 -10.04 64.49 65.81
CA ARG A 220 -9.84 64.93 67.20
C ARG A 220 -8.97 66.16 67.27
N TYR A 221 -7.79 66.15 66.64
CA TYR A 221 -6.90 67.30 66.62
C TYR A 221 -7.56 68.53 66.00
N ARG A 222 -8.29 68.34 64.90
CA ARG A 222 -9.07 69.41 64.28
C ARG A 222 -10.05 70.04 65.26
N SER A 223 -10.82 69.23 65.99
CA SER A 223 -11.81 69.71 66.96
C SER A 223 -11.18 70.44 68.15
N GLU A 224 -10.10 69.89 68.73
CA GLU A 224 -9.39 70.52 69.86
C GLU A 224 -8.75 71.85 69.44
N PHE A 225 -8.12 71.89 68.26
CA PHE A 225 -7.52 73.10 67.71
C PHE A 225 -8.58 74.19 67.44
N PHE A 226 -9.69 73.83 66.79
CA PHE A 226 -10.78 74.77 66.52
C PHE A 226 -11.43 75.30 67.81
N GLY A 227 -11.58 74.46 68.83
CA GLY A 227 -12.09 74.87 70.13
C GLY A 227 -11.23 75.97 70.76
N ARG A 228 -9.92 75.77 70.81
CA ARG A 228 -8.96 76.77 71.32
C ARG A 228 -8.94 78.05 70.47
N LEU A 229 -8.99 77.91 69.15
CA LEU A 229 -9.05 79.06 68.25
C LEU A 229 -10.35 79.87 68.45
N ARG A 230 -11.47 79.20 68.69
CA ARG A 230 -12.75 79.81 69.05
C ARG A 230 -12.71 80.53 70.39
N GLU A 231 -12.05 79.98 71.40
CA GLU A 231 -11.91 80.64 72.71
C GLU A 231 -11.19 81.99 72.60
N VAL A 232 -10.14 82.05 71.76
CA VAL A 232 -9.33 83.27 71.57
C VAL A 232 -10.02 84.30 70.64
N LEU A 233 -10.73 83.84 69.60
CA LEU A 233 -11.33 84.73 68.59
C LEU A 233 -12.81 85.06 68.83
N GLY A 234 -13.53 84.28 69.63
CA GLY A 234 -14.98 84.38 69.79
C GLY A 234 -15.49 85.49 70.71
N GLN A 235 -14.59 86.22 71.39
CA GLN A 235 -14.95 87.34 72.27
C GLN A 235 -14.99 88.70 71.54
N ARG A 236 -14.96 88.71 70.20
CA ARG A 236 -14.88 89.94 69.41
C ARG A 236 -16.11 90.13 68.54
N ASP A 237 -16.59 91.36 68.46
CA ASP A 237 -17.81 91.73 67.73
C ASP A 237 -17.66 91.70 66.20
N ASP A 238 -16.42 91.66 65.69
CA ASP A 238 -16.06 91.70 64.27
C ASP A 238 -15.82 90.31 63.63
N ILE A 239 -15.91 89.24 64.41
CA ILE A 239 -15.71 87.85 63.95
C ILE A 239 -16.98 87.03 64.22
N GLN A 240 -17.54 86.43 63.17
CA GLN A 240 -18.65 85.49 63.30
C GLN A 240 -18.17 84.06 63.15
N ILE A 241 -18.62 83.16 64.04
CA ILE A 241 -18.28 81.74 63.97
C ILE A 241 -19.47 80.99 63.40
N VAL A 242 -19.29 80.38 62.23
CA VAL A 242 -20.31 79.57 61.55
C VAL A 242 -19.76 78.16 61.35
N GLY A 243 -20.18 77.22 62.20
CA GLY A 243 -19.65 75.86 62.18
C GLY A 243 -18.15 75.82 62.53
N ASP A 244 -17.33 75.39 61.59
CA ASP A 244 -15.86 75.32 61.67
C ASP A 244 -15.15 76.48 60.95
N ARG A 245 -15.89 77.55 60.63
CA ARG A 245 -15.36 78.70 59.88
C ARG A 245 -15.39 79.96 60.70
N PHE A 246 -14.29 80.72 60.62
CA PHE A 246 -14.21 82.08 61.14
C PHE A 246 -14.48 83.05 60.01
N VAL A 247 -15.57 83.81 60.14
CA VAL A 247 -16.04 84.75 59.13
C VAL A 247 -15.68 86.16 59.55
N PHE A 248 -14.87 86.82 58.73
CA PHE A 248 -14.47 88.21 58.87
C PHE A 248 -15.21 89.06 57.85
N SER A 249 -15.75 90.21 58.27
CA SER A 249 -16.27 91.19 57.32
C SER A 249 -15.13 91.75 56.47
N SER A 250 -15.28 91.76 55.14
CA SER A 250 -14.23 92.27 54.25
C SER A 250 -13.93 93.75 54.48
N GLU A 251 -14.88 94.53 54.99
CA GLU A 251 -14.73 95.98 55.22
C GLU A 251 -13.81 96.30 56.40
N VAL A 252 -13.65 95.34 57.31
CA VAL A 252 -12.73 95.47 58.44
C VAL A 252 -11.30 95.19 57.99
N LEU A 253 -11.12 94.24 57.06
CA LEU A 253 -9.82 93.79 56.60
C LEU A 253 -9.28 94.58 55.41
N PHE A 254 -10.14 95.12 54.56
CA PHE A 254 -9.77 95.77 53.29
C PHE A 254 -10.56 97.05 53.06
N ASP A 255 -9.92 97.98 52.37
CA ASP A 255 -10.63 99.13 51.82
C ASP A 255 -11.57 98.72 50.67
N SER A 256 -12.55 99.58 50.37
CA SER A 256 -13.53 99.34 49.30
C SER A 256 -12.84 99.10 47.97
N ALA A 257 -13.26 98.05 47.25
CA ALA A 257 -12.70 97.62 45.97
C ALA A 257 -11.17 97.37 45.94
N SER A 258 -10.54 97.17 47.10
CA SER A 258 -9.10 96.91 47.25
C SER A 258 -8.80 95.52 47.79
N ASP A 259 -7.64 94.97 47.46
CA ASP A 259 -7.00 93.79 48.05
C ASP A 259 -5.89 94.17 49.05
N ALA A 260 -5.63 95.48 49.23
CA ALA A 260 -4.69 95.97 50.22
C ALA A 260 -5.32 95.85 51.62
N VAL A 261 -4.65 95.11 52.51
CA VAL A 261 -5.09 94.97 53.90
C VAL A 261 -4.93 96.30 54.62
N SER A 262 -6.02 96.80 55.21
CA SER A 262 -6.08 98.04 55.99
C SER A 262 -5.21 97.94 57.25
N ASP A 263 -4.85 99.07 57.88
CA ASP A 263 -4.04 99.04 59.11
C ASP A 263 -4.74 98.31 60.26
N SER A 264 -6.06 98.48 60.38
CA SER A 264 -6.90 97.71 61.32
C SER A 264 -6.86 96.21 60.98
N GLY A 265 -7.04 95.85 59.70
CA GLY A 265 -6.96 94.47 59.24
C GLY A 265 -5.60 93.82 59.51
N ARG A 266 -4.49 94.58 59.37
CA ARG A 266 -3.13 94.10 59.70
C ARG A 266 -2.97 93.80 61.18
N GLN A 267 -3.53 94.61 62.07
CA GLN A 267 -3.50 94.35 63.51
C GLN A 267 -4.28 93.06 63.85
N GLN A 268 -5.43 92.87 63.22
CA GLN A 268 -6.25 91.67 63.43
C GLN A 268 -5.57 90.40 62.92
N LEU A 269 -5.07 90.42 61.68
CA LEU A 269 -4.34 89.30 61.10
C LEU A 269 -3.04 89.01 61.85
N ALA A 270 -2.39 90.03 62.44
CA ALA A 270 -1.19 89.83 63.25
C ALA A 270 -1.50 89.05 64.54
N GLN A 271 -2.61 89.37 65.20
CA GLN A 271 -3.07 88.62 66.37
C GLN A 271 -3.42 87.19 66.00
N LEU A 272 -4.19 87.01 64.91
CA LEU A 272 -4.53 85.70 64.38
C LEU A 272 -3.27 84.87 64.07
N ALA A 273 -2.28 85.46 63.39
CA ALA A 273 -1.02 84.78 63.08
C ALA A 273 -0.28 84.34 64.36
N THR A 274 -0.31 85.15 65.41
CA THR A 274 0.32 84.81 66.69
C THR A 274 -0.39 83.61 67.34
N THR A 275 -1.72 83.65 67.41
CA THR A 275 -2.54 82.54 67.93
C THR A 275 -2.33 81.27 67.13
N LEU A 276 -2.38 81.34 65.81
CA LEU A 276 -2.15 80.21 64.91
C LEU A 276 -0.77 79.59 65.11
N LYS A 277 0.29 80.40 65.29
CA LYS A 277 1.65 79.89 65.56
C LYS A 277 1.73 79.15 66.90
N THR A 278 1.07 79.65 67.93
CA THR A 278 1.04 79.00 69.24
C THR A 278 0.32 77.66 69.16
N LEU A 279 -0.87 77.64 68.55
CA LEU A 279 -1.67 76.42 68.44
C LEU A 279 -1.05 75.39 67.46
N ALA A 280 -0.41 75.86 66.38
CA ALA A 280 0.23 74.99 65.40
C ALA A 280 1.38 74.15 66.00
N ARG A 281 2.04 74.63 67.08
CA ARG A 281 3.08 73.88 67.78
C ARG A 281 2.55 72.67 68.56
N GLU A 282 1.26 72.65 68.86
CA GLU A 282 0.61 71.54 69.56
C GLU A 282 0.14 70.43 68.61
N ILE A 283 0.12 70.70 67.30
CA ILE A 283 -0.21 69.70 66.29
C ILE A 283 1.08 68.99 65.85
N PRO A 284 1.15 67.64 65.93
CA PRO A 284 2.29 66.88 65.41
C PRO A 284 2.54 67.11 63.91
N ASP A 285 3.80 67.04 63.49
CA ASP A 285 4.19 67.33 62.10
C ASP A 285 3.61 66.33 61.08
N ASP A 286 3.33 65.09 61.50
CA ASP A 286 2.75 64.03 60.68
C ASP A 286 1.24 64.18 60.44
N VAL A 287 0.59 65.15 61.11
CA VAL A 287 -0.83 65.48 60.88
C VAL A 287 -0.95 66.42 59.68
N PRO A 288 -1.60 65.99 58.58
CA PRO A 288 -1.74 66.81 57.39
C PRO A 288 -2.92 67.79 57.58
N TRP A 289 -2.61 69.04 57.95
CA TRP A 289 -3.54 70.15 58.10
C TRP A 289 -3.10 71.36 57.28
N VAL A 290 -4.06 72.13 56.79
CA VAL A 290 -3.88 73.36 56.03
C VAL A 290 -4.93 74.38 56.50
N LEU A 291 -4.51 75.62 56.74
CA LEU A 291 -5.41 76.76 56.91
C LEU A 291 -5.80 77.30 55.53
N GLN A 292 -7.05 77.10 55.17
CA GLN A 292 -7.64 77.61 53.94
C GLN A 292 -8.33 78.95 54.21
N VAL A 293 -7.96 79.95 53.41
CA VAL A 293 -8.52 81.30 53.36
C VAL A 293 -9.45 81.40 52.17
N ASP A 294 -10.73 81.60 52.42
CA ASP A 294 -11.77 81.66 51.40
C ASP A 294 -12.27 83.10 51.24
N GLY A 295 -12.06 83.67 50.06
CA GLY A 295 -12.53 85.00 49.71
C GLY A 295 -13.91 84.96 49.06
N HIS A 296 -14.81 85.85 49.50
CA HIS A 296 -16.15 86.00 48.92
C HIS A 296 -16.48 87.47 48.64
N THR A 297 -17.24 87.71 47.58
CA THR A 297 -17.80 89.02 47.26
C THR A 297 -19.31 88.98 47.36
N ASP A 298 -19.93 90.17 47.36
CA ASP A 298 -21.35 90.25 47.02
C ASP A 298 -21.56 90.12 45.49
N ARG A 299 -22.82 90.10 45.07
CA ARG A 299 -23.22 89.89 43.67
C ARG A 299 -23.17 91.13 42.79
N ARG A 300 -22.84 92.31 43.33
CA ARG A 300 -22.63 93.52 42.52
C ARG A 300 -21.36 93.30 41.71
N PRO A 301 -21.40 93.45 40.38
CA PRO A 301 -20.24 93.18 39.54
C PRO A 301 -19.14 94.21 39.76
N ILE A 302 -17.89 93.77 39.79
CA ILE A 302 -16.69 94.60 39.65
C ILE A 302 -16.07 94.34 38.29
N HIS A 303 -15.64 95.41 37.61
CA HIS A 303 -14.88 95.33 36.37
C HIS A 303 -13.87 96.48 36.33
N THR A 304 -12.65 96.18 36.80
CA THR A 304 -11.53 97.12 36.82
C THR A 304 -10.35 96.49 36.11
N GLU A 305 -9.37 97.29 35.68
CA GLU A 305 -8.15 96.76 35.05
C GLU A 305 -7.41 95.76 35.95
N ARG A 306 -7.42 95.99 37.27
CA ARG A 306 -6.79 95.12 38.27
C ARG A 306 -7.66 93.90 38.65
N PHE A 307 -8.98 94.06 38.68
CA PHE A 307 -9.94 93.00 39.02
C PHE A 307 -11.03 92.93 37.94
N PRO A 308 -10.83 92.11 36.89
CA PRO A 308 -11.79 91.94 35.80
C PRO A 308 -13.14 91.36 36.23
N SER A 309 -13.17 90.58 37.31
CA SER A 309 -14.41 90.08 37.92
C SER A 309 -14.32 89.92 39.44
N ASN A 310 -15.46 89.59 40.04
CA ASN A 310 -15.57 89.27 41.46
C ASN A 310 -14.72 88.06 41.88
N TRP A 311 -14.44 87.14 40.95
CA TRP A 311 -13.53 86.02 41.19
C TRP A 311 -12.11 86.51 41.47
N GLU A 312 -11.55 87.36 40.61
CA GLU A 312 -10.18 87.89 40.79
C GLU A 312 -10.08 88.73 42.06
N LEU A 313 -11.08 89.55 42.37
CA LEU A 313 -11.10 90.32 43.62
C LEU A 313 -11.09 89.40 44.86
N SER A 314 -11.96 88.39 44.88
CA SER A 314 -12.06 87.47 46.00
C SER A 314 -10.78 86.65 46.22
N THR A 315 -10.19 86.15 45.12
CA THR A 315 -8.93 85.40 45.13
C THR A 315 -7.77 86.29 45.56
N ALA A 316 -7.68 87.52 45.03
CA ALA A 316 -6.62 88.46 45.38
C ALA A 316 -6.64 88.81 46.87
N ARG A 317 -7.83 89.03 47.46
CA ARG A 317 -8.00 89.26 48.90
C ARG A 317 -7.57 88.06 49.74
N ALA A 318 -7.99 86.85 49.36
CA ALA A 318 -7.57 85.62 50.04
C ALA A 318 -6.03 85.43 49.98
N ILE A 319 -5.43 85.66 48.81
CA ILE A 319 -3.97 85.62 48.61
C ILE A 319 -3.27 86.69 49.45
N ALA A 320 -3.80 87.91 49.55
CA ALA A 320 -3.22 88.98 50.35
C ALA A 320 -3.12 88.58 51.83
N ILE A 321 -4.15 87.92 52.36
CA ILE A 321 -4.16 87.39 53.73
C ILE A 321 -3.15 86.25 53.88
N VAL A 322 -3.13 85.29 52.95
CA VAL A 322 -2.15 84.20 52.97
C VAL A 322 -0.72 84.72 52.94
N LYS A 323 -0.42 85.69 52.07
CA LYS A 323 0.89 86.36 52.01
C LYS A 323 1.21 87.02 53.35
N PHE A 324 0.26 87.74 53.93
CA PHE A 324 0.45 88.37 55.24
C PHE A 324 0.75 87.34 56.34
N LEU A 325 -0.02 86.26 56.43
CA LEU A 325 0.17 85.20 57.44
C LEU A 325 1.53 84.49 57.26
N ARG A 326 1.91 84.21 56.01
CA ARG A 326 3.24 83.66 55.67
C ARG A 326 4.34 84.59 56.14
N ASP A 327 4.22 85.89 55.88
CA ASP A 327 5.22 86.89 56.25
C ASP A 327 5.31 87.05 57.80
N ARG A 328 4.28 86.64 58.55
CA ARG A 328 4.31 86.52 60.02
C ARG A 328 4.86 85.18 60.53
N GLY A 329 5.29 84.30 59.63
CA GLY A 329 5.99 83.05 59.92
C GLY A 329 5.08 81.82 60.01
N ILE A 330 3.89 81.84 59.41
CA ILE A 330 3.11 80.61 59.18
C ILE A 330 3.73 79.87 57.98
N PRO A 331 4.04 78.56 58.08
CA PRO A 331 4.62 77.80 56.97
C PRO A 331 3.74 77.84 55.71
N ALA A 332 4.35 78.08 54.54
CA ALA A 332 3.61 78.20 53.28
C ALA A 332 2.87 76.92 52.89
N ASN A 333 3.41 75.74 53.24
CA ASN A 333 2.77 74.44 53.03
C ASN A 333 1.56 74.18 53.95
N ARG A 334 1.27 75.08 54.89
CA ARG A 334 0.09 75.05 55.78
C ARG A 334 -0.94 76.11 55.40
N LEU A 335 -0.80 76.80 54.26
CA LEU A 335 -1.68 77.87 53.82
C LEU A 335 -2.25 77.57 52.43
N ALA A 336 -3.55 77.80 52.28
CA ALA A 336 -4.22 77.78 50.99
C ALA A 336 -5.11 79.01 50.84
N ALA A 337 -5.23 79.54 49.63
CA ALA A 337 -6.13 80.64 49.30
C ALA A 337 -7.09 80.19 48.18
N THR A 338 -8.38 80.43 48.38
CA THR A 338 -9.43 80.15 47.40
C THR A 338 -10.31 81.38 47.25
N GLY A 339 -10.69 81.72 46.02
CA GLY A 339 -11.71 82.74 45.76
C GLY A 339 -12.97 82.09 45.22
N TYR A 340 -14.12 82.44 45.80
CA TYR A 340 -15.42 81.94 45.39
C TYR A 340 -16.26 83.00 44.67
N GLY A 341 -15.79 84.25 44.62
CA GLY A 341 -16.55 85.39 44.11
C GLY A 341 -17.93 85.49 44.77
N GLN A 342 -18.95 85.72 43.95
CA GLN A 342 -20.35 85.88 44.38
C GLN A 342 -21.14 84.57 44.48
N PHE A 343 -20.55 83.43 44.13
CA PHE A 343 -21.30 82.18 43.89
C PHE A 343 -21.64 81.38 45.16
N HIS A 344 -21.19 81.84 46.33
CA HIS A 344 -21.50 81.24 47.63
C HIS A 344 -22.00 82.31 48.62
N PRO A 345 -23.20 82.88 48.41
CA PRO A 345 -23.77 83.88 49.32
C PRO A 345 -24.21 83.25 50.64
N LEU A 346 -23.91 83.92 51.78
CA LEU A 346 -24.49 83.58 53.08
C LEU A 346 -25.94 84.07 53.18
N ASP A 347 -26.22 85.20 52.55
CA ASP A 347 -27.53 85.83 52.55
C ASP A 347 -27.95 86.09 51.11
N PRO A 348 -28.93 85.36 50.55
CA PRO A 348 -29.30 85.49 49.15
C PRO A 348 -30.09 86.78 48.85
N HIS A 349 -30.48 87.56 49.87
CA HIS A 349 -31.34 88.71 49.70
C HIS A 349 -30.65 89.92 49.06
N ASP A 350 -31.50 90.85 48.62
CA ASP A 350 -31.12 92.01 47.82
C ASP A 350 -31.04 93.30 48.66
N THR A 351 -30.37 93.23 49.81
CA THR A 351 -30.28 94.34 50.76
C THR A 351 -28.85 94.76 51.03
N ALA A 352 -28.65 96.01 51.47
CA ALA A 352 -27.33 96.51 51.87
C ALA A 352 -26.67 95.62 52.96
N ALA A 353 -27.49 95.14 53.90
CA ALA A 353 -27.06 94.20 54.94
C ALA A 353 -26.63 92.85 54.36
N ALA A 354 -27.40 92.27 53.43
CA ALA A 354 -27.04 91.01 52.77
C ALA A 354 -25.74 91.13 51.96
N TYR A 355 -25.53 92.25 51.26
CA TYR A 355 -24.28 92.50 50.56
C TYR A 355 -23.09 92.58 51.52
N ALA A 356 -23.22 93.30 52.65
CA ALA A 356 -22.16 93.38 53.65
C ALA A 356 -21.79 92.01 54.22
N ARG A 357 -22.80 91.16 54.51
CA ARG A 357 -22.58 89.78 54.98
C ARG A 357 -21.92 88.89 53.93
N ASN A 358 -22.21 89.09 52.65
CA ASN A 358 -21.63 88.30 51.57
C ASN A 358 -20.17 88.70 51.26
N ARG A 359 -19.80 89.97 51.45
CA ARG A 359 -18.41 90.46 51.38
C ARG A 359 -17.64 90.02 52.63
N ARG A 360 -17.00 88.85 52.58
CA ARG A 360 -16.36 88.25 53.75
C ARG A 360 -15.11 87.45 53.38
N ILE A 361 -14.30 87.20 54.39
CA ILE A 361 -13.25 86.20 54.35
C ILE A 361 -13.63 85.10 55.34
N GLU A 362 -13.61 83.85 54.89
CA GLU A 362 -13.76 82.71 55.78
C GLU A 362 -12.40 82.03 55.98
N LEU A 363 -12.10 81.64 57.22
CA LEU A 363 -10.94 80.82 57.55
C LEU A 363 -11.40 79.46 58.05
N LYS A 364 -10.85 78.39 57.49
CA LYS A 364 -11.12 77.01 57.92
C LYS A 364 -9.86 76.16 57.87
N LEU A 365 -9.89 75.03 58.55
CA LEU A 365 -8.81 74.03 58.55
C LEU A 365 -9.28 72.80 57.78
N THR A 366 -8.47 72.39 56.83
CA THR A 366 -8.71 71.22 56.01
C THR A 366 -7.49 70.29 56.02
N ALA A 367 -7.68 69.06 55.56
CA ALA A 367 -6.57 68.26 55.07
C ALA A 367 -6.15 68.80 53.68
N PRO A 368 -4.84 68.76 53.35
CA PRO A 368 -4.31 69.15 52.04
C PRO A 368 -4.90 68.33 50.88
#